data_AF-A0A183M8J7-F1
#
_entry.id   AF-A0A183M8J7-F1
#
_cell.length_a   1.000
_cell.length_b   1.000
_cell.length_c   1.000
_cell.angle_alpha   90.00
_cell.angle_beta   90.00
_cell.angle_gamma   90.00
#
_symmetry.space_group_name_H-M   'P 1'
#
loop_
_entity.id
_entity.type
_entity.pdbx_description
1 polymer ?
#
loop_
_entity_poly.entity_id
_entity_poly.type
_entity_poly.pdbx_seq_one_letter_code
_entity_poly.pdbx_strand_id
1 'polypeptide(L)'
;MAVRQIKNGKSAGPDNIPAEALKSHIERSCTDQIATLRIIVEQSVEWSSSLYINFIDYEKAFDSVDRRTLWRLLRHYGVPEKIVNIIRNSYDGLQCKVVHVGQLTDAFQVRTGVRQGRLLSPFLFLLVVDWIVKT
;
A
#
# COMPACT_ATOMS: atom_id res chain seq x y z
N MET A 1 6.84 30.57 -15.60
CA MET A 1 6.23 31.00 -14.31
C MET A 1 5.63 29.86 -13.47
N ALA A 2 5.48 28.63 -13.98
CA ALA A 2 4.90 27.50 -13.21
C ALA A 2 5.87 26.85 -12.19
N VAL A 3 7.19 26.94 -12.41
CA VAL A 3 8.20 26.29 -11.56
C VAL A 3 8.34 26.95 -10.17
N ARG A 4 7.93 28.21 -10.02
CA ARG A 4 8.01 28.93 -8.74
C ARG A 4 6.91 28.53 -7.74
N GLN A 5 5.82 27.88 -8.18
CA GLN A 5 4.70 27.56 -7.28
C GLN A 5 4.85 26.22 -6.54
N ILE A 6 5.75 25.33 -6.98
CA ILE A 6 6.04 24.06 -6.26
C ILE A 6 6.75 24.32 -4.92
N LYS A 7 7.40 25.48 -4.75
CA LYS A 7 8.05 25.88 -3.49
C LYS A 7 7.08 26.24 -2.36
N ASN A 8 5.78 26.43 -2.64
CA ASN A 8 4.78 26.80 -1.64
C ASN A 8 3.81 25.67 -1.24
N GLY A 9 4.11 24.41 -1.60
CA GLY A 9 3.44 23.24 -1.02
C GLY A 9 1.96 23.04 -1.37
N LYS A 10 1.39 23.77 -2.35
CA LYS A 10 0.00 23.56 -2.80
C LYS A 10 -0.02 23.22 -4.28
N SER A 11 -0.60 22.06 -4.64
CA SER A 11 -0.97 21.77 -6.02
C SER A 11 -2.33 22.41 -6.32
N ALA A 12 -2.42 23.09 -7.47
CA ALA A 12 -3.67 23.64 -7.97
C ALA A 12 -4.51 22.50 -8.58
N GLY A 13 -5.29 21.82 -7.75
CA GLY A 13 -6.30 20.84 -8.17
C GLY A 13 -7.59 21.03 -7.36
N PRO A 14 -8.78 20.75 -7.93
CA PRO A 14 -10.08 20.95 -7.28
C PRO A 14 -10.30 20.10 -6.03
N ASP A 15 -9.43 19.11 -5.77
CA ASP A 15 -9.67 18.06 -4.79
C ASP A 15 -8.98 18.33 -3.42
N ASN A 16 -8.25 19.44 -3.29
CA ASN A 16 -7.64 19.93 -2.04
C ASN A 16 -6.91 18.85 -1.21
N ILE A 17 -6.34 17.84 -1.88
CA ILE A 17 -5.62 16.73 -1.24
C ILE A 17 -4.35 17.30 -0.60
N PRO A 18 -4.15 17.14 0.72
CA PRO A 18 -2.95 17.64 1.39
C PRO A 18 -1.69 17.02 0.77
N ALA A 19 -0.82 17.85 0.20
CA ALA A 19 0.45 17.40 -0.36
C ALA A 19 1.33 16.72 0.70
N GLU A 20 1.19 17.11 1.98
CA GLU A 20 1.85 16.51 3.14
C GLU A 20 1.51 15.01 3.34
N ALA A 21 0.27 14.59 3.05
CA ALA A 21 -0.14 13.19 3.22
C ALA A 21 0.57 12.27 2.20
N LEU A 22 0.87 12.80 1.01
CA LEU A 22 1.61 12.09 -0.02
C LEU A 22 3.13 12.22 0.17
N LYS A 23 3.63 13.37 0.66
CA LYS A 23 5.05 13.64 0.87
C LYS A 23 5.70 12.74 1.93
N SER A 24 5.03 12.47 3.05
CA SER A 24 5.65 11.72 4.16
C SER A 24 5.98 10.25 3.82
N HIS A 25 5.41 9.72 2.74
CA HIS A 25 5.67 8.36 2.24
C HIS A 25 6.72 8.30 1.14
N ILE A 26 7.02 9.41 0.45
CA ILE A 26 7.94 9.41 -0.71
C ILE A 26 9.42 9.45 -0.27
N GLU A 27 9.70 9.93 0.95
CA GLU A 27 11.08 10.09 1.47
C GLU A 27 11.49 9.03 2.51
N ARG A 28 10.67 7.99 2.75
CA ARG A 28 11.00 6.93 3.72
C ARG A 28 11.41 5.64 3.02
N SER A 29 12.60 5.15 3.37
CA SER A 29 13.17 3.91 2.85
C SER A 29 13.17 2.78 3.90
N CYS A 30 13.35 1.54 3.45
CA CYS A 30 13.56 0.41 4.37
C CYS A 30 14.82 0.62 5.25
N THR A 31 15.84 1.29 4.72
CA THR A 31 17.06 1.61 5.47
C THR A 31 16.79 2.53 6.65
N ASP A 32 15.90 3.51 6.50
CA ASP A 32 15.52 4.41 7.61
C ASP A 32 14.78 3.64 8.71
N GLN A 33 13.90 2.71 8.34
CA GLN A 33 13.17 1.88 9.31
C GLN A 33 14.11 0.92 10.07
N ILE A 34 15.06 0.31 9.37
CA ILE A 34 16.08 -0.56 10.00
C ILE A 34 16.98 0.27 10.94
N ALA A 35 17.41 1.45 10.52
CA ALA A 35 18.21 2.34 11.36
C ALA A 35 17.43 2.77 12.61
N THR A 36 16.14 3.10 12.47
CA THR A 36 15.26 3.44 13.59
C THR A 36 15.14 2.27 14.58
N LEU A 37 14.88 1.06 14.09
CA LEU A 37 14.80 -0.14 14.93
C LEU A 37 16.13 -0.40 15.67
N ARG A 38 17.27 -0.24 14.99
CA ARG A 38 18.60 -0.39 15.58
C ARG A 38 18.83 0.59 16.72
N ILE A 39 18.47 1.86 16.54
CA ILE A 39 18.58 2.89 17.58
C ILE A 39 17.71 2.54 18.79
N ILE A 40 16.47 2.08 18.58
CA ILE A 40 15.58 1.68 19.68
C ILE A 40 16.20 0.52 20.49
N VAL A 41 16.78 -0.46 19.80
CA VAL A 41 17.48 -1.59 20.46
C VAL A 41 18.67 -1.09 21.26
N GLU A 42 19.55 -0.29 20.67
CA GLU A 42 20.74 0.26 21.35
C GLU A 42 20.37 1.06 22.60
N GLN A 43 19.36 1.92 22.52
CA GLN A 43 18.87 2.72 23.64
C GLN A 43 18.27 1.86 24.77
N SER A 44 17.55 0.79 24.43
CA SER A 44 17.01 -0.13 25.45
C SER A 44 18.13 -0.80 26.26
N VAL A 45 19.23 -1.17 25.61
CA VAL A 45 20.41 -1.75 26.26
C VAL A 45 21.12 -0.71 27.12
N GLU A 46 21.34 0.49 26.59
CA GLU A 46 21.99 1.61 27.30
C GLU A 46 21.25 1.95 28.60
N TRP A 47 19.92 1.98 28.58
CA TRP A 47 19.11 2.33 29.74
C TRP A 47 18.67 1.15 30.60
N SER A 48 19.13 -0.08 30.29
CA SER A 48 18.69 -1.31 30.97
C SER A 48 17.16 -1.47 31.01
N SER A 49 16.47 -1.01 29.96
CA SER A 49 15.03 -1.14 29.82
C SER A 49 14.66 -2.46 29.16
N SER A 50 13.59 -3.09 29.61
CA SER A 50 13.02 -4.25 28.90
C SER A 50 12.50 -3.83 27.53
N LEU A 51 12.85 -4.59 26.49
CA LEU A 51 12.39 -4.41 25.11
C LEU A 51 11.88 -5.74 24.56
N TYR A 52 10.71 -5.72 23.93
CA TYR A 52 10.13 -6.85 23.22
C TYR A 52 9.88 -6.45 21.77
N ILE A 53 10.29 -7.31 20.84
CA ILE A 53 10.13 -7.08 19.40
C ILE A 53 9.35 -8.25 18.81
N ASN A 54 8.30 -7.94 18.05
CA ASN A 54 7.51 -8.92 17.33
C ASN A 54 7.61 -8.66 15.83
N PHE A 55 7.96 -9.69 15.07
CA PHE A 55 8.03 -9.64 13.61
C PHE A 55 6.79 -10.33 13.03
N ILE A 56 5.99 -9.57 12.30
CA ILE A 56 4.74 -10.05 11.68
C ILE A 56 4.96 -10.12 10.18
N ASP A 57 4.70 -11.29 9.60
CA ASP A 57 4.68 -11.50 8.16
C ASP A 57 3.29 -11.98 7.71
N TYR A 58 2.82 -11.48 6.57
CA TYR A 58 1.49 -11.80 6.06
C TYR A 58 1.58 -12.90 5.00
N GLU A 59 0.89 -14.02 5.23
CA GLU A 59 0.79 -15.09 4.22
C GLU A 59 0.16 -14.53 2.93
N LYS A 60 0.90 -14.65 1.82
CA LYS A 60 0.46 -14.23 0.47
C LYS A 60 -0.13 -12.82 0.47
N ALA A 61 0.57 -11.88 1.09
CA ALA A 61 0.10 -10.52 1.38
C ALA A 61 -0.68 -9.83 0.24
N PHE A 62 -0.19 -9.94 -1.01
CA PHE A 62 -0.86 -9.33 -2.16
C PHE A 62 -2.10 -10.11 -2.60
N ASP A 63 -2.08 -11.44 -2.55
CA ASP A 63 -3.16 -12.30 -3.04
C ASP A 63 -4.32 -12.44 -2.04
N SER A 64 -4.06 -12.17 -0.75
CA SER A 64 -5.00 -12.33 0.35
C SER A 64 -5.92 -11.12 0.57
N VAL A 65 -5.67 -9.98 -0.09
CA VAL A 65 -6.50 -8.76 0.07
C VAL A 65 -7.95 -9.01 -0.34
N ASP A 66 -8.91 -8.77 0.56
CA ASP A 66 -10.33 -8.78 0.22
C ASP A 66 -10.72 -7.53 -0.59
N ARG A 67 -11.14 -7.75 -1.84
CA ARG A 67 -11.46 -6.66 -2.76
C ARG A 67 -12.67 -5.85 -2.32
N ARG A 68 -13.67 -6.48 -1.67
CA ARG A 68 -14.86 -5.76 -1.20
C ARG A 68 -14.50 -4.74 -0.13
N THR A 69 -13.65 -5.14 0.81
CA THR A 69 -13.08 -4.29 1.85
C THR A 69 -12.22 -3.20 1.23
N LEU A 70 -11.35 -3.53 0.27
CA LEU A 70 -10.54 -2.53 -0.44
C LEU A 70 -11.39 -1.43 -1.09
N TRP A 71 -12.50 -1.77 -1.76
CA TRP A 71 -13.40 -0.76 -2.35
C TRP A 71 -14.05 0.14 -1.30
N ARG A 72 -14.41 -0.42 -0.14
CA ARG A 72 -14.95 0.37 0.99
C ARG A 72 -13.88 1.29 1.58
N LEU A 73 -12.66 0.81 1.72
CA LEU A 73 -11.54 1.60 2.22
C LEU A 73 -11.25 2.78 1.29
N LEU A 74 -11.17 2.56 -0.01
CA LEU A 74 -10.95 3.68 -0.95
C LEU A 74 -11.99 4.79 -0.79
N ARG A 75 -13.28 4.44 -0.62
CA ARG A 75 -14.33 5.43 -0.33
C ARG A 75 -14.14 6.09 1.03
N HIS A 76 -13.77 5.31 2.06
CA HIS A 76 -13.51 5.82 3.40
C HIS A 76 -12.38 6.87 3.40
N TYR A 77 -11.32 6.64 2.62
CA TYR A 77 -10.22 7.60 2.41
C TYR A 77 -10.57 8.75 1.45
N GLY A 78 -11.83 8.87 1.02
CA GLY A 78 -12.32 10.00 0.21
C GLY A 78 -12.01 9.89 -1.29
N VAL A 79 -11.62 8.72 -1.80
CA VAL A 79 -11.40 8.54 -3.24
C VAL A 79 -12.74 8.64 -3.98
N PRO A 80 -12.87 9.52 -5.00
CA PRO A 80 -14.11 9.69 -5.76
C PRO A 80 -14.63 8.37 -6.36
N GLU A 81 -15.95 8.12 -6.30
CA GLU A 81 -16.56 6.85 -6.75
C GLU A 81 -16.22 6.51 -8.20
N LYS A 82 -16.07 7.53 -9.07
CA LYS A 82 -15.63 7.33 -10.47
C LYS A 82 -14.26 6.64 -10.54
N ILE A 83 -13.30 7.05 -9.71
CA ILE A 83 -11.96 6.44 -9.64
C ILE A 83 -12.06 5.05 -9.02
N VAL A 84 -12.84 4.88 -7.94
CA VAL A 84 -13.07 3.56 -7.33
C VAL A 84 -13.62 2.57 -8.35
N ASN A 85 -14.58 2.99 -9.19
CA ASN A 85 -15.15 2.16 -10.23
C ASN A 85 -14.13 1.82 -11.34
N ILE A 86 -13.28 2.76 -11.75
CA ILE A 86 -12.19 2.48 -12.71
C ILE A 86 -11.24 1.41 -12.14
N ILE A 87 -10.84 1.56 -10.87
CA ILE A 87 -9.98 0.58 -10.21
C ILE A 87 -10.70 -0.77 -10.13
N ARG A 88 -11.95 -0.81 -9.64
CA ARG A 88 -12.75 -2.04 -9.53
C ARG A 88 -12.86 -2.76 -10.88
N ASN A 89 -13.20 -2.02 -11.95
CA ASN A 89 -13.33 -2.60 -13.29
C ASN A 89 -12.02 -3.22 -13.79
N SER A 90 -10.85 -2.71 -13.36
CA SER A 90 -9.56 -3.33 -13.69
C SER A 90 -9.35 -4.70 -13.01
N TYR A 91 -10.15 -5.02 -11.99
CA TYR A 91 -10.12 -6.25 -11.21
C TYR A 91 -11.29 -7.21 -11.46
N ASP A 92 -12.30 -6.79 -12.22
CA ASP A 92 -13.47 -7.64 -12.52
C ASP A 92 -13.18 -8.64 -13.63
N GLY A 93 -13.76 -9.84 -13.53
CA GLY A 93 -13.69 -10.87 -14.58
C GLY A 93 -12.31 -11.48 -14.84
N LEU A 94 -11.34 -11.28 -13.94
CA LEU A 94 -9.97 -11.72 -14.19
C LEU A 94 -9.81 -13.22 -14.18
N GLN A 95 -9.01 -13.70 -15.12
CA GLN A 95 -8.58 -15.07 -15.19
C GLN A 95 -7.06 -15.13 -15.19
N CYS A 96 -6.52 -16.16 -14.56
CA CYS A 96 -5.11 -16.47 -14.52
C CYS A 96 -4.89 -17.89 -15.03
N LYS A 97 -3.71 -18.12 -15.61
CA LYS A 97 -3.20 -19.43 -15.97
C LYS A 97 -1.77 -19.52 -15.46
N VAL A 98 -1.35 -20.69 -15.02
CA VAL A 98 0.00 -20.93 -14.49
C VAL A 98 0.80 -21.69 -15.54
N VAL A 99 2.08 -21.34 -15.69
CA VAL A 99 3.01 -22.15 -16.48
C VAL A 99 3.71 -23.11 -15.54
N HIS A 100 3.59 -24.41 -15.81
CA HIS A 100 4.24 -25.47 -15.07
C HIS A 100 4.91 -26.44 -16.06
N VAL A 101 6.23 -26.58 -15.95
CA VAL A 101 7.05 -27.46 -16.81
C VAL A 101 6.82 -27.20 -18.31
N GLY A 102 6.79 -25.91 -18.69
CA GLY A 102 6.58 -25.48 -20.08
C GLY A 102 5.16 -25.65 -20.61
N GLN A 103 4.24 -26.21 -19.82
CA GLN A 103 2.82 -26.33 -20.15
C GLN A 103 1.99 -25.33 -19.35
N LEU A 104 0.84 -24.98 -19.90
CA LEU A 104 -0.01 -23.92 -19.37
C LEU A 104 -1.28 -24.55 -18.80
N THR A 105 -1.64 -24.21 -17.56
CA THR A 105 -2.82 -24.78 -16.90
C THR A 105 -4.11 -24.26 -17.51
N ASP A 106 -5.23 -24.88 -17.15
CA ASP A 106 -6.55 -24.30 -17.34
C ASP A 106 -6.66 -22.93 -16.67
N ALA A 107 -7.55 -22.10 -17.22
CA ALA A 107 -7.84 -20.80 -16.65
C ALA A 107 -8.67 -20.94 -15.38
N PHE A 108 -8.31 -20.15 -14.37
CA PHE A 108 -9.12 -19.99 -13.17
C PHE A 108 -9.38 -18.52 -12.89
N GLN A 109 -10.51 -18.24 -12.27
CA GLN A 109 -10.92 -16.87 -11.95
C GLN A 109 -10.16 -16.34 -10.73
N VAL A 110 -9.59 -15.14 -10.83
CA VAL A 110 -8.91 -14.46 -9.72
C VAL A 110 -9.91 -13.61 -8.94
N ARG A 111 -10.27 -14.05 -7.73
CA ARG A 111 -11.33 -13.43 -6.91
C ARG A 111 -10.82 -12.51 -5.81
N THR A 112 -9.61 -12.73 -5.33
CA THR A 112 -9.00 -11.96 -4.24
C THR A 112 -7.71 -11.29 -4.69
N GLY A 113 -7.18 -10.45 -3.82
CA GLY A 113 -5.86 -9.88 -3.96
C GLY A 113 -5.77 -8.70 -4.92
N VAL A 114 -4.64 -8.02 -4.79
CA VAL A 114 -4.13 -7.01 -5.71
C VAL A 114 -3.08 -7.65 -6.63
N ARG A 115 -2.93 -7.16 -7.86
CA ARG A 115 -2.07 -7.82 -8.85
C ARG A 115 -0.60 -7.53 -8.61
N GLN A 116 0.21 -8.56 -8.36
CA GLN A 116 1.66 -8.39 -8.32
C GLN A 116 2.21 -7.86 -9.67
N GLY A 117 3.24 -7.02 -9.61
CA GLY A 117 3.86 -6.40 -10.78
C GLY A 117 3.11 -5.21 -11.40
N ARG A 118 2.01 -4.75 -10.81
CA ARG A 118 1.31 -3.51 -11.23
C ARG A 118 1.69 -2.34 -10.34
N LEU A 119 1.89 -1.15 -10.94
CA LEU A 119 2.28 0.07 -10.22
C LEU A 119 1.30 0.48 -9.12
N LEU A 120 -0.01 0.26 -9.32
CA LEU A 120 -1.05 0.65 -8.36
C LEU A 120 -1.16 -0.33 -7.18
N SER A 121 -0.75 -1.59 -7.35
CA SER A 121 -0.98 -2.63 -6.34
C SER A 121 -0.26 -2.40 -5.02
N PRO A 122 1.01 -1.95 -4.98
CA PRO A 122 1.67 -1.59 -3.72
C PRO A 122 0.91 -0.51 -2.96
N PHE A 123 0.39 0.51 -3.65
CA PHE A 123 -0.40 1.56 -3.02
C PHE A 123 -1.72 1.04 -2.44
N LEU A 124 -2.45 0.20 -3.20
CA LEU A 124 -3.68 -0.43 -2.71
C LEU A 124 -3.43 -1.32 -1.49
N PHE A 125 -2.32 -2.06 -1.49
CA PHE A 125 -1.91 -2.87 -0.35
C PHE A 125 -1.57 -2.01 0.87
N LEU A 126 -0.81 -0.93 0.69
CA LEU A 126 -0.47 0.01 1.77
C LEU A 126 -1.71 0.62 2.43
N LEU A 127 -2.77 0.94 1.66
CA LEU A 127 -4.03 1.43 2.24
C LEU A 127 -4.70 0.41 3.16
N VAL A 128 -4.61 -0.88 2.82
CA VAL A 128 -5.16 -1.95 3.67
C VAL A 128 -4.34 -2.07 4.96
N VAL A 129 -3.01 -2.04 4.85
CA VAL A 129 -2.12 -2.09 6.02
C VAL A 129 -2.31 -0.87 6.91
N ASP A 130 -2.41 0.33 6.34
CA ASP A 130 -2.67 1.57 7.09
C ASP A 130 -3.97 1.47 7.89
N TRP A 131 -5.03 0.93 7.30
CA TRP A 131 -6.29 0.67 8.01
C TRP A 131 -6.12 -0.32 9.17
N ILE A 132 -5.41 -1.43 8.94
CA ILE A 132 -5.15 -2.45 9.98
C ILE A 132 -4.34 -1.87 11.14
N VAL A 133 -3.36 -1.01 10.87
CA VAL A 133 -2.49 -0.42 11.92
C VAL A 133 -3.20 0.69 12.69
N LYS A 134 -4.16 1.39 12.07
CA LYS A 134 -4.92 2.49 12.70
C LYS A 134 -6.14 2.03 13.50
N THR A 135 -6.64 0.82 13.25
CA THR A 135 -7.80 0.25 13.95
C THR A 135 -7.34 -0.56 15.15
#